data_AF-A0A9P7QC62-F1
#
_entry.id   AF-A0A9P7QC62-F1
#
_cell.length_a   1.000
_cell.length_b   1.000
_cell.length_c   1.000
_cell.angle_alpha   90.00
_cell.angle_beta   90.00
_cell.angle_gamma   90.00
#
_symmetry.space_group_name_H-M   'P 1'
#
loop_
_entity.id
_entity.type
_entity.pdbx_description
1 polymer ?
#
loop_
_entity_poly.entity_id
_entity_poly.type
_entity_poly.pdbx_seq_one_letter_code
_entity_poly.pdbx_strand_id
1 'polypeptide(L)' 'MRSKNMVLAFGAAVVAAAVWSIWGTEMFPPPPDPKGDPETWTRAEMRRWLAAVGPFSIFPFQLADY' A
#
# COMPACT_ATOMS: atom_id res chain seq x y z
N MET A 1 16.84 37.21 -10.30
CA MET A 1 15.43 36.73 -10.33
C MET A 1 15.26 35.25 -10.72
N ARG A 2 16.34 34.48 -10.97
CA ARG A 2 16.21 33.10 -11.50
C ARG A 2 16.09 32.01 -10.42
N SER A 3 16.80 32.15 -9.29
CA SER A 3 16.83 31.15 -8.21
C SER A 3 15.54 31.08 -7.38
N LYS A 4 14.91 32.22 -7.06
CA LYS A 4 13.63 32.25 -6.31
C LYS A 4 12.52 31.49 -7.03
N ASN A 5 12.50 31.53 -8.36
CA ASN A 5 11.52 30.81 -9.18
C ASN A 5 11.79 29.30 -9.18
N MET A 6 13.05 28.89 -9.05
CA MET A 6 13.46 27.48 -9.01
C MET A 6 13.07 26.81 -7.68
N VAL A 7 13.19 27.53 -6.56
CA VAL A 7 12.75 27.02 -5.25
C VAL A 7 11.23 26.85 -5.22
N LEU A 8 10.48 27.79 -5.81
CA LEU A 8 9.03 27.68 -5.93
C LEU A 8 8.61 26.51 -6.84
N ALA A 9 9.27 26.33 -7.99
CA ALA A 9 9.01 25.22 -8.89
C ALA A 9 9.30 23.85 -8.24
N PHE A 10 10.41 23.74 -7.52
CA PHE A 10 10.75 22.53 -6.78
C PHE A 10 9.75 22.25 -5.65
N GLY A 11 9.41 23.27 -4.86
CA GLY A 11 8.41 23.14 -3.80
C GLY A 11 7.05 22.69 -4.33
N ALA A 12 6.60 23.26 -5.46
CA ALA A 12 5.37 22.84 -6.12
C ALA A 12 5.41 21.38 -6.58
N ALA A 13 6.54 20.92 -7.14
CA ALA A 13 6.72 19.53 -7.56
C ALA A 13 6.68 18.55 -6.36
N VAL A 14 7.34 18.90 -5.25
CA VAL A 14 7.33 18.07 -4.03
C VAL A 14 5.93 17.99 -3.42
N VAL A 15 5.21 19.11 -3.35
CA VAL A 15 3.83 19.13 -2.86
C VAL A 15 2.91 18.27 -3.74
N ALA A 16 3.02 18.39 -5.06
CA ALA A 16 2.25 17.55 -5.99
C ALA A 16 2.55 16.05 -5.80
N ALA A 17 3.82 15.68 -5.64
CA ALA A 17 4.22 14.30 -5.37
C ALA A 17 3.69 13.80 -4.02
N ALA A 18 3.73 14.61 -2.96
CA ALA A 18 3.23 14.23 -1.64
C ALA A 18 1.70 14.04 -1.64
N VAL A 19 0.95 14.96 -2.27
CA VAL A 19 -0.50 14.84 -2.51
C VAL A 19 -0.80 13.54 -3.26
N TRP A 20 -0.01 13.21 -4.28
CA TRP A 20 -0.14 11.98 -5.04
C TRP A 20 0.22 10.73 -4.21
N SER A 21 1.16 10.78 -3.29
CA SER A 21 1.47 9.63 -2.44
C SER A 21 0.41 9.34 -1.37
N ILE A 22 -0.40 10.33 -0.98
CA ILE A 22 -1.48 10.15 0.00
C ILE A 22 -2.76 9.63 -0.67
N TRP A 23 -3.09 10.16 -1.86
CA TRP A 23 -4.37 9.89 -2.53
C TRP A 23 -4.25 9.18 -3.88
N GLY A 24 -3.07 9.15 -4.47
CA GLY A 24 -2.76 8.31 -5.62
C GLY A 24 -2.67 6.86 -5.14
N THR A 25 -3.77 6.15 -5.41
CA THR A 25 -4.02 4.70 -5.32
C THR A 25 -2.80 3.80 -5.13
N GLU A 26 -2.97 2.69 -4.40
CA GLU A 26 -2.09 1.50 -4.30
C GLU A 26 -0.95 1.49 -5.35
N MET A 27 0.17 2.16 -5.04
CA MET A 27 1.33 2.27 -5.95
C MET A 27 1.92 0.89 -6.30
N PHE A 28 1.60 -0.09 -5.46
CA PHE A 28 1.80 -1.50 -5.69
C PHE A 28 0.42 -2.15 -5.70
N PRO A 29 -0.10 -2.59 -6.85
CA PRO A 29 -1.32 -3.39 -6.83
C PRO A 29 -1.07 -4.58 -5.91
N PRO A 30 -1.91 -4.81 -4.87
CA PRO A 30 -1.75 -5.98 -4.03
C PRO A 30 -1.77 -7.19 -4.97
N PRO A 31 -0.83 -8.14 -4.83
CA PRO A 31 -0.79 -9.28 -5.73
C PRO A 31 -2.18 -9.94 -5.77
N PRO A 32 -2.64 -10.50 -6.89
CA PRO A 32 -3.98 -11.07 -6.95
C PRO A 32 -4.16 -12.08 -5.81
N ASP A 33 -5.33 -12.10 -5.18
CA ASP A 33 -5.64 -13.13 -4.18
C ASP A 33 -5.47 -14.52 -4.82
N PRO A 34 -5.00 -15.53 -4.06
CA PRO A 34 -4.89 -16.87 -4.58
C PRO A 34 -6.28 -17.36 -5.05
N LYS A 35 -6.36 -17.77 -6.32
CA LYS A 35 -7.58 -18.29 -6.96
C LYS A 35 -7.35 -19.76 -7.32
N GLY A 36 -8.36 -20.60 -7.13
CA GLY A 36 -8.29 -22.04 -7.42
C GLY A 36 -8.48 -22.92 -6.17
N ASP A 37 -8.01 -24.16 -6.24
CA ASP A 37 -8.17 -25.17 -5.18
C ASP A 37 -7.27 -24.87 -3.96
N PRO A 38 -7.84 -24.62 -2.75
CA PRO A 38 -7.09 -24.32 -1.53
C PRO A 38 -6.08 -25.40 -1.13
N GLU A 39 -6.31 -26.66 -1.52
CA GLU A 39 -5.41 -27.77 -1.17
C GLU A 39 -4.06 -27.70 -1.91
N THR A 40 -4.02 -26.97 -3.02
CA THR A 40 -2.82 -26.77 -3.84
C THR A 40 -2.04 -25.50 -3.46
N TRP A 41 -2.58 -24.67 -2.57
CA TRP A 41 -1.97 -23.41 -2.21
C TRP A 41 -0.66 -23.61 -1.45
N THR A 42 0.31 -22.77 -1.78
CA THR A 42 1.53 -22.65 -0.99
C THR A 42 1.19 -22.06 0.38
N ARG A 43 2.07 -22.31 1.37
CA ARG A 43 1.92 -21.76 2.73
C ARG A 43 1.81 -20.24 2.75
N ALA A 44 2.47 -19.56 1.80
CA ALA A 44 2.42 -18.11 1.67
C ALA A 44 1.05 -17.61 1.20
N GLU A 45 0.44 -18.29 0.22
CA GLU A 45 -0.90 -18.00 -0.29
C GLU A 45 -1.97 -18.25 0.78
N MET A 46 -1.88 -19.37 1.50
CA MET A 46 -2.80 -19.69 2.61
C MET A 46 -2.77 -18.62 3.70
N ARG A 47 -1.57 -18.19 4.13
CA ARG A 47 -1.40 -17.13 5.14
C ARG A 47 -1.97 -15.79 4.66
N ARG A 48 -1.77 -15.49 3.38
CA ARG A 48 -2.25 -14.25 2.76
C ARG A 48 -3.77 -14.20 2.67
N TRP A 49 -4.39 -15.30 2.26
CA TRP A 49 -5.84 -15.43 2.23
C TRP A 49 -6.45 -15.33 3.64
N LEU A 50 -5.88 -16.04 4.62
CA LEU A 50 -6.35 -15.97 6.02
C LEU A 50 -6.27 -14.56 6.61
N ALA A 51 -5.25 -13.79 6.25
CA ALA A 51 -5.15 -12.38 6.67
C ALA A 51 -6.25 -11.50 6.05
N ALA A 52 -6.68 -11.82 4.82
CA ALA A 52 -7.74 -11.10 4.12
C ALA A 52 -9.15 -11.47 4.59
N VAL A 53 -9.41 -12.74 4.95
CA VAL A 53 -10.76 -13.23 5.32
C VAL A 53 -10.97 -13.42 6.83
N GLY A 54 -9.91 -13.46 7.62
CA GLY A 54 -9.98 -13.73 9.05
C GLY A 54 -10.62 -12.59 9.85
N PRO A 55 -11.00 -12.84 11.12
CA PRO A 55 -11.57 -11.82 12.02
C PRO A 55 -10.61 -10.64 12.32
N PHE A 56 -9.34 -10.76 11.93
CA PHE A 56 -8.35 -9.69 12.00
C PHE A 56 -8.39 -8.73 10.80
N SER A 57 -9.07 -9.07 9.70
CA SER A 57 -9.20 -8.18 8.52
C SER A 57 -9.93 -6.86 8.82
N ILE A 58 -10.78 -6.86 9.84
CA ILE A 58 -11.53 -5.70 10.35
C ILE A 58 -10.75 -4.88 11.40
N PHE A 59 -9.56 -5.32 11.80
CA PHE A 59 -8.69 -4.60 12.73
C PHE A 59 -7.36 -4.27 12.03
N PRO A 60 -7.00 -2.98 11.85
CA PRO A 60 -5.68 -2.65 11.33
C PRO A 60 -4.62 -3.25 12.27
N PHE A 61 -3.76 -4.08 11.69
CA PHE A 61 -2.66 -4.83 12.32
C PHE A 61 -1.64 -3.89 12.99
N GLN A 62 -2.02 -3.23 14.08
CA GLN A 62 -1.17 -2.28 14.82
C GLN A 62 -1.02 -2.67 16.30
N LEU A 63 -1.40 -3.89 16.68
CA LEU A 63 -1.38 -4.38 18.08
C LEU A 63 -0.74 -5.77 18.24
N ALA A 64 0.21 -6.15 17.39
CA ALA A 64 0.92 -7.43 17.51
C ALA A 64 2.32 -7.31 18.14
N ASP A 65 2.75 -6.11 18.53
CA ASP A 65 4.06 -5.84 19.15
C ASP A 65 3.95 -5.54 20.66
N TYR A 66 3.06 -6.24 21.40
CA TYR A 66 3.04 -6.24 22.87
C TYR A 66 2.79 -7.64 23.44
#